data_AF-A0A7V1Z707-F1
#
_entry.id   AF-A0A7V1Z707-F1
#
_cell.length_a   1.000
_cell.length_b   1.000
_cell.length_c   1.000
_cell.angle_alpha   90.00
_cell.angle_beta   90.00
_cell.angle_gamma   90.00
#
_symmetry.space_group_name_H-M   'P 1'
#
loop_
_entity.id
_entity.type
_entity.pdbx_description
1 polymer ?
#
loop_
_entity_poly.entity_id
_entity_poly.type
_entity_poly.pdbx_seq_one_letter_code
_entity_poly.pdbx_strand_id
1 'polypeptide(L)'
;MFEFPFLVSWLWLSNSFESGFWICRLSHPQYAVRVAAHQQLARRVRDTDGVLTVHLLEEALQSSHPEVVRRARDLLAHFYSLEPSDYAAMPWIDQLPDYWPNRKAIVETYLYRARQLLDTGYYQADWPDYRLATSLYVYDLLRQGVPRQSVLQLLDIMVEREKEYRRSRGMKELVREY
;
A
#
# COMPACT_ATOMS: atom_id res chain seq x y z
N MET A 1 -6.54 -22.49 27.67
CA MET A 1 -7.39 -22.94 26.55
C MET A 1 -8.11 -21.70 26.02
N PHE A 2 -7.61 -21.21 24.89
CA PHE A 2 -8.11 -20.19 23.94
C PHE A 2 -9.27 -19.22 24.33
N GLU A 3 -8.92 -18.01 24.79
CA GLU A 3 -9.77 -16.80 24.70
C GLU A 3 -9.54 -15.99 23.39
N PHE A 4 -8.64 -16.47 22.53
CA PHE A 4 -8.24 -15.78 21.29
C PHE A 4 -9.34 -15.51 20.26
N PRO A 5 -10.30 -16.41 19.97
CA PRO A 5 -11.28 -16.15 18.91
C PRO A 5 -12.27 -15.03 19.28
N PHE A 6 -12.54 -14.82 20.57
CA PHE A 6 -13.46 -13.78 21.03
C PHE A 6 -12.86 -12.38 20.86
N LEU A 7 -11.59 -12.20 21.20
CA LEU A 7 -10.89 -10.91 21.08
C LEU A 7 -10.70 -10.49 19.61
N VAL A 8 -10.38 -11.44 18.73
CA VAL A 8 -10.27 -11.16 17.29
C VAL A 8 -11.62 -10.78 16.70
N SER A 9 -12.70 -11.47 17.09
CA SER A 9 -14.07 -11.16 16.65
C SER A 9 -14.53 -9.79 17.15
N TRP A 10 -14.21 -9.43 18.39
CA TRP A 10 -14.57 -8.15 18.99
C TRP A 10 -13.83 -6.96 18.36
N LEU A 11 -12.53 -7.10 18.09
CA LEU A 11 -11.74 -6.09 17.38
C LEU A 11 -12.28 -5.88 15.96
N TRP A 12 -12.63 -6.96 15.25
CA TRP A 12 -13.23 -6.88 13.92
C TRP A 12 -14.58 -6.16 13.93
N LEU A 13 -15.47 -6.52 14.87
CA LEU A 13 -16.79 -5.91 15.01
C LEU A 13 -16.70 -4.43 15.37
N SER A 14 -15.91 -4.07 16.39
CA SER A 14 -15.77 -2.68 16.84
C SER A 14 -15.15 -1.79 15.75
N ASN A 15 -14.10 -2.26 15.07
CA ASN A 15 -13.52 -1.52 13.95
C ASN A 15 -14.52 -1.36 12.80
N SER A 16 -15.29 -2.40 12.49
CA SER A 16 -16.29 -2.34 11.41
C SER A 16 -17.42 -1.36 11.72
N PHE A 17 -17.93 -1.34 12.95
CA PHE A 17 -18.96 -0.39 13.36
C PHE A 17 -18.47 1.06 13.30
N GLU A 18 -17.28 1.34 13.83
CA GLU A 18 -16.72 2.70 13.82
C GLU A 18 -16.41 3.16 12.39
N SER A 19 -15.77 2.32 11.59
CA SER A 19 -15.44 2.63 10.20
C SER A 19 -16.72 2.84 9.37
N GLY A 20 -17.72 1.96 9.52
CA GLY A 20 -19.02 2.09 8.88
C GLY A 20 -19.75 3.38 9.28
N PHE A 21 -19.71 3.74 10.57
CA PHE A 21 -20.27 5.00 11.06
C PHE A 21 -19.65 6.22 10.36
N TRP A 22 -18.32 6.25 10.21
CA TRP A 22 -17.65 7.34 9.52
C TRP A 22 -17.89 7.33 8.01
N ILE A 23 -17.95 6.15 7.38
CA ILE A 23 -18.27 6.02 5.95
C ILE A 23 -19.65 6.60 5.65
N CYS A 24 -20.67 6.29 6.47
CA CYS A 24 -22.02 6.87 6.32
C CYS A 24 -22.04 8.40 6.43
N ARG A 25 -21.03 9.02 7.07
CA ARG A 25 -20.91 10.48 7.20
C ARG A 25 -20.14 11.14 6.05
N LEU A 26 -19.57 10.38 5.12
CA LEU A 26 -18.88 10.94 3.95
C LEU A 26 -19.83 11.70 3.01
N SER A 27 -21.12 11.39 3.00
CA SER A 27 -22.18 12.09 2.25
C SER A 27 -22.97 13.11 3.07
N HIS A 28 -22.60 13.36 4.33
CA HIS A 28 -23.41 14.19 5.23
C HIS A 28 -23.66 15.59 4.64
N PRO A 29 -24.86 16.20 4.75
CA PRO A 29 -25.17 17.50 4.12
C PRO A 29 -24.22 18.64 4.57
N GLN A 30 -23.85 18.65 5.84
CA GLN A 30 -22.90 19.62 6.38
C GLN A 30 -21.45 19.27 6.00
N TYR A 31 -20.76 20.19 5.32
CA TYR A 31 -19.38 20.00 4.86
C TYR A 31 -18.40 19.68 5.99
N ALA A 32 -18.50 20.37 7.13
CA ALA A 32 -17.62 20.14 8.27
C ALA A 32 -17.66 18.68 8.77
N VAL A 33 -18.84 18.05 8.76
CA VAL A 33 -18.99 16.64 9.14
C VAL A 33 -18.33 15.71 8.14
N ARG A 34 -18.43 15.99 6.83
CA ARG A 34 -17.74 15.21 5.78
C ARG A 34 -16.22 15.27 5.94
N VAL A 35 -15.69 16.46 6.22
CA VAL A 35 -14.25 16.67 6.43
C VAL A 35 -13.79 15.92 7.67
N ALA A 36 -14.51 16.02 8.78
CA ALA A 36 -14.19 15.29 10.01
C ALA A 36 -14.22 13.77 9.77
N ALA A 37 -15.24 13.25 9.10
CA ALA A 37 -15.34 11.83 8.76
C ALA A 37 -14.17 11.35 7.90
N HIS A 38 -13.83 12.11 6.87
CA HIS A 38 -12.69 11.80 6.00
C HIS A 38 -11.36 11.82 6.78
N GLN A 39 -11.13 12.81 7.65
CA GLN A 39 -9.93 12.86 8.49
C GLN A 39 -9.84 11.68 9.46
N GLN A 40 -10.95 11.26 10.06
CA GLN A 40 -10.96 10.10 10.96
C GLN A 40 -10.63 8.81 10.20
N LEU A 41 -11.26 8.59 9.04
CA LEU A 41 -10.94 7.44 8.19
C LEU A 41 -9.48 7.48 7.72
N ALA A 42 -8.95 8.66 7.36
CA ALA A 42 -7.54 8.81 6.96
C ALA A 42 -6.56 8.43 8.06
N ARG A 43 -6.89 8.67 9.34
CA ARG A 43 -6.09 8.20 10.48
C ARG A 43 -6.16 6.69 10.61
N ARG A 44 -7.38 6.13 10.64
CA ARG A 44 -7.61 4.69 10.80
C ARG A 44 -6.93 3.84 9.74
N VAL A 45 -6.98 4.29 8.49
CA VAL A 45 -6.31 3.61 7.36
C VAL A 45 -4.78 3.54 7.54
N ARG A 46 -4.19 4.41 8.37
CA ARG A 46 -2.75 4.40 8.70
C ARG A 46 -2.43 3.59 9.96
N ASP A 47 -3.44 3.21 10.75
CA ASP A 47 -3.25 2.42 11.96
C ASP A 47 -2.90 0.95 11.63
N THR A 48 -2.42 0.21 12.63
CA THR A 48 -1.96 -1.18 12.48
C THR A 48 -3.03 -2.10 11.89
N ASP A 49 -4.30 -1.86 12.22
CA ASP A 49 -5.47 -2.59 11.75
C ASP A 49 -6.24 -1.85 10.63
N GLY A 50 -5.62 -0.84 10.00
CA GLY A 50 -6.22 -0.04 8.93
C GLY A 50 -6.69 -0.86 7.72
N VAL A 51 -6.15 -2.08 7.56
CA VAL A 51 -6.63 -3.07 6.57
C VAL A 51 -8.13 -3.37 6.70
N LEU A 52 -8.68 -3.36 7.92
CA LEU A 52 -10.10 -3.60 8.16
C LEU A 52 -10.95 -2.44 7.64
N THR A 53 -10.48 -1.22 7.84
CA THR A 53 -11.12 -0.01 7.29
C THR A 53 -11.04 0.00 5.76
N VAL A 54 -9.93 -0.47 5.17
CA VAL A 54 -9.73 -0.54 3.72
C VAL A 54 -10.78 -1.42 3.05
N HIS A 55 -11.09 -2.59 3.61
CA HIS A 55 -12.11 -3.47 3.06
C HIS A 55 -13.49 -2.78 2.96
N LEU A 56 -13.89 -2.06 4.00
CA LEU A 56 -15.15 -1.30 4.01
C LEU A 56 -15.12 -0.10 3.04
N LEU A 57 -13.96 0.51 2.84
CA LEU A 57 -13.79 1.57 1.84
C LEU A 57 -13.88 1.02 0.41
N GLU A 58 -13.38 -0.19 0.14
CA GLU A 58 -13.56 -0.87 -1.15
C GLU A 58 -15.04 -1.14 -1.43
N GLU A 59 -15.80 -1.60 -0.43
CA GLU A 59 -17.25 -1.77 -0.54
C GLU A 59 -17.96 -0.42 -0.79
N ALA A 60 -17.51 0.65 -0.12
CA ALA A 60 -18.08 1.99 -0.29
C ALA A 60 -17.91 2.55 -1.72
N LEU A 61 -17.01 2.00 -2.54
CA LEU A 61 -16.90 2.32 -3.96
C LEU A 61 -18.14 1.92 -4.77
N GLN A 62 -18.95 0.99 -4.25
CA GLN A 62 -20.22 0.57 -4.85
C GLN A 62 -21.41 1.45 -4.43
N SER A 63 -21.16 2.49 -3.61
CA SER A 63 -22.21 3.42 -3.18
C SER A 63 -22.81 4.17 -4.37
N SER A 64 -24.13 4.38 -4.34
CA SER A 64 -24.82 5.25 -5.30
C SER A 64 -24.52 6.75 -5.09
N HIS A 65 -23.91 7.13 -3.97
CA HIS A 65 -23.65 8.52 -3.64
C HIS A 65 -22.25 8.98 -4.14
N PRO A 66 -22.13 9.90 -5.11
CA PRO A 66 -20.85 10.24 -5.75
C PRO A 66 -19.78 10.76 -4.78
N GLU A 67 -20.15 11.55 -3.78
CA GLU A 67 -19.20 12.08 -2.78
C GLU A 67 -18.58 10.97 -1.90
N VAL A 68 -19.34 9.90 -1.61
CA VAL A 68 -18.82 8.73 -0.85
C VAL A 68 -17.76 8.04 -1.69
N VAL A 69 -18.10 7.72 -2.95
CA VAL A 69 -17.18 7.08 -3.89
C VAL A 69 -15.92 7.91 -4.08
N ARG A 70 -16.04 9.23 -4.30
CA ARG A 70 -14.90 10.12 -4.49
C ARG A 70 -13.95 10.12 -3.29
N ARG A 71 -14.48 10.24 -2.06
CA ARG A 71 -13.67 10.28 -0.84
C ARG A 71 -13.09 8.91 -0.47
N ALA A 72 -13.84 7.84 -0.72
CA ALA A 72 -13.33 6.48 -0.53
C ALA A 72 -12.17 6.19 -1.48
N ARG A 73 -12.27 6.58 -2.76
CA ARG A 73 -11.16 6.48 -3.72
C ARG A 73 -9.92 7.23 -3.26
N ASP A 74 -10.09 8.44 -2.75
CA ASP A 74 -8.99 9.27 -2.24
C ASP A 74 -8.28 8.60 -1.05
N LEU A 75 -9.06 8.07 -0.09
CA LEU A 75 -8.51 7.33 1.05
C LEU A 75 -7.78 6.05 0.64
N LEU A 76 -8.36 5.29 -0.30
CA LEU A 76 -7.75 4.06 -0.83
C LEU A 76 -6.47 4.37 -1.62
N ALA A 77 -6.46 5.44 -2.42
CA ALA A 77 -5.26 5.88 -3.12
C ALA A 77 -4.12 6.17 -2.14
N HIS A 78 -4.41 6.84 -1.02
CA HIS A 78 -3.42 7.08 0.03
C HIS A 78 -2.95 5.78 0.71
N PHE A 79 -3.86 4.81 0.92
CA PHE A 79 -3.51 3.52 1.52
C PHE A 79 -2.61 2.66 0.63
N TYR A 80 -2.90 2.59 -0.66
CA TYR A 80 -2.12 1.79 -1.60
C TYR A 80 -0.86 2.51 -2.09
N SER A 81 -0.80 3.84 -1.95
CA SER A 81 0.42 4.62 -2.15
C SER A 81 1.35 4.44 -0.96
N LEU A 82 2.24 3.46 -1.06
CA LEU A 82 3.30 3.19 -0.09
C LEU A 82 4.66 3.36 -0.77
N GLU A 83 5.49 4.20 -0.18
CA GLU A 83 6.87 4.45 -0.60
C GLU A 83 7.83 4.05 0.53
N PRO A 84 9.09 3.70 0.21
CA PRO A 84 10.12 3.49 1.22
C PRO A 84 10.38 4.74 2.08
N SER A 85 10.93 4.51 3.27
CA SER A 85 11.11 5.56 4.28
C SER A 85 12.13 6.61 3.86
N ASP A 86 13.29 6.17 3.35
CA ASP A 86 14.43 7.04 3.05
C ASP A 86 15.12 6.65 1.74
N TYR A 87 14.34 6.68 0.66
CA TYR A 87 14.83 6.43 -0.69
C TYR A 87 13.95 7.18 -1.70
N ALA A 88 14.57 7.75 -2.74
CA ALA A 88 13.88 8.60 -3.70
C ALA A 88 13.00 7.82 -4.71
N ALA A 89 13.10 6.49 -4.72
CA ALA A 89 12.40 5.64 -5.67
C ALA A 89 11.97 4.30 -5.03
N MET A 90 11.02 3.59 -5.66
CA MET A 90 10.66 2.23 -5.23
C MET A 90 11.80 1.25 -5.52
N PRO A 91 12.28 0.43 -4.56
CA PRO A 91 13.41 -0.46 -4.81
C PRO A 91 13.11 -1.46 -5.94
N TRP A 92 14.13 -1.94 -6.64
CA TRP A 92 13.92 -2.96 -7.69
C TRP A 92 13.38 -4.27 -7.10
N ILE A 93 12.46 -4.93 -7.81
CA ILE A 93 11.85 -6.19 -7.35
C ILE A 93 12.88 -7.31 -7.12
N ASP A 94 14.01 -7.26 -7.83
CA ASP A 94 15.15 -8.17 -7.65
C ASP A 94 15.86 -7.99 -6.30
N GLN A 95 15.58 -6.92 -5.57
CA GLN A 95 16.14 -6.72 -4.24
C GLN A 95 15.31 -7.39 -3.13
N LEU A 96 14.28 -8.16 -3.49
CA LEU A 96 13.60 -9.04 -2.55
C LEU A 96 14.61 -9.94 -1.81
N PRO A 97 14.46 -10.13 -0.48
CA PRO A 97 15.38 -10.95 0.30
C PRO A 97 15.49 -12.38 -0.23
N ASP A 98 16.68 -12.97 -0.20
CA ASP A 98 16.91 -14.31 -0.80
C ASP A 98 16.09 -15.42 -0.12
N TYR A 99 15.78 -15.23 1.17
CA TYR A 99 14.92 -16.13 1.95
C TYR A 99 13.42 -15.93 1.69
N TRP A 100 13.03 -14.97 0.84
CA TRP A 100 11.63 -14.66 0.60
C TRP A 100 10.93 -15.81 -0.15
N PRO A 101 9.78 -16.32 0.34
CA PRO A 101 9.11 -17.46 -0.28
C PRO A 101 8.78 -17.21 -1.75
N ASN A 102 9.06 -18.19 -2.61
CA ASN A 102 8.77 -18.13 -4.05
C ASN A 102 9.36 -16.89 -4.77
N ARG A 103 10.45 -16.30 -4.25
CA ARG A 103 11.07 -15.08 -4.78
C ARG A 103 11.18 -15.06 -6.31
N LYS A 104 11.72 -16.12 -6.92
CA LYS A 104 11.90 -16.22 -8.37
C LYS A 104 10.57 -16.06 -9.12
N ALA A 105 9.55 -16.80 -8.71
CA ALA A 105 8.22 -16.74 -9.34
C ALA A 105 7.55 -15.38 -9.15
N ILE A 106 7.71 -14.75 -7.98
CA ILE A 106 7.23 -13.39 -7.71
C ILE A 106 7.87 -12.41 -8.68
N VAL A 107 9.21 -12.36 -8.70
CA VAL A 107 9.99 -11.49 -9.58
C VAL A 107 9.53 -11.62 -11.04
N GLU A 108 9.49 -12.84 -11.56
CA GLU A 108 9.10 -13.13 -12.95
C GLU A 108 7.67 -12.67 -13.24
N THR A 109 6.72 -12.98 -12.34
CA THR A 109 5.31 -12.62 -12.51
C THR A 109 5.10 -11.10 -12.56
N TYR A 110 5.70 -10.37 -11.61
CA TYR A 110 5.50 -8.93 -11.53
C TYR A 110 6.30 -8.16 -12.56
N LEU A 111 7.49 -8.62 -12.96
CA LEU A 111 8.21 -8.06 -14.10
C LEU A 111 7.44 -8.24 -15.40
N TYR A 112 6.87 -9.43 -15.62
CA TYR A 112 6.03 -9.66 -16.79
C TYR A 112 4.86 -8.67 -16.82
N ARG A 113 4.12 -8.53 -15.71
CA ARG A 113 3.01 -7.56 -15.61
C ARG A 113 3.47 -6.12 -15.83
N ALA A 114 4.57 -5.70 -15.22
CA ALA A 114 5.10 -4.34 -15.37
C ALA A 114 5.45 -4.02 -16.83
N ARG A 115 6.06 -4.96 -17.55
CA ARG A 115 6.43 -4.82 -18.96
C ARG A 115 5.22 -4.75 -19.90
N GLN A 116 4.08 -5.33 -19.53
CA GLN A 116 2.84 -5.18 -20.29
C GLN A 116 2.24 -3.76 -20.16
N LEU A 117 2.58 -3.03 -19.09
CA LEU A 117 2.04 -1.70 -18.80
C LEU A 117 2.93 -0.56 -19.29
N LEU A 118 4.23 -0.80 -19.44
CA LEU A 118 5.18 0.18 -19.94
C LEU A 118 5.26 0.11 -21.46
N ASP A 119 5.17 1.27 -22.10
CA ASP A 119 5.43 1.37 -23.52
C ASP A 119 6.92 1.13 -23.79
N THR A 120 7.22 0.27 -24.75
CA THR A 120 8.57 -0.29 -24.99
C THR A 120 9.60 0.74 -25.47
N GLY A 121 9.17 1.98 -25.73
CA GLY A 121 9.99 3.06 -26.31
C GLY A 121 10.90 3.80 -25.33
N TYR A 122 10.80 3.60 -24.01
CA TYR A 122 11.54 4.41 -23.02
C TYR A 122 12.25 3.54 -21.95
N TYR A 123 13.29 2.82 -22.36
CA TYR A 123 14.24 2.25 -21.42
C TYR A 123 15.15 3.37 -20.87
N GLN A 124 14.76 3.94 -19.73
CA GLN A 124 15.64 4.82 -18.96
C GLN A 124 16.71 4.00 -18.21
N ALA A 125 17.81 4.66 -17.84
CA ALA A 125 18.99 4.06 -17.20
C ALA A 125 18.77 3.46 -15.79
N ASP A 126 17.54 3.47 -15.26
CA ASP A 126 17.21 3.04 -13.90
C ASP A 126 16.21 1.87 -13.81
N TRP A 127 15.99 1.17 -14.94
CA TRP A 127 15.11 0.00 -15.05
C TRP A 127 13.70 0.21 -14.45
N PRO A 128 12.89 1.08 -15.09
CA PRO A 128 11.58 1.47 -14.56
C PRO A 128 10.60 0.28 -14.41
N ASP A 129 10.75 -0.76 -15.22
CA ASP A 129 9.96 -1.99 -15.12
C ASP A 129 10.17 -2.72 -13.79
N TYR A 130 11.39 -2.71 -13.25
CA TYR A 130 11.68 -3.33 -11.95
C TYR A 130 11.06 -2.57 -10.78
N ARG A 131 11.02 -1.23 -10.84
CA ARG A 131 10.39 -0.40 -9.81
C ARG A 131 8.86 -0.49 -9.86
N LEU A 132 8.30 -0.53 -11.08
CA LEU A 132 6.86 -0.76 -11.28
C LEU A 132 6.46 -2.16 -10.79
N ALA A 133 7.26 -3.19 -11.06
CA ALA A 133 7.03 -4.54 -10.55
C ALA A 133 6.93 -4.56 -9.01
N THR A 134 7.82 -3.86 -8.30
CA THR A 134 7.73 -3.70 -6.85
C THR A 134 6.45 -2.98 -6.42
N SER A 135 6.07 -1.92 -7.13
CA SER A 135 4.84 -1.16 -6.83
C SER A 135 3.59 -2.05 -6.96
N LEU A 136 3.51 -2.86 -8.02
CA LEU A 136 2.44 -3.82 -8.22
C LEU A 136 2.44 -4.91 -7.14
N TYR A 137 3.62 -5.39 -6.75
CA TYR A 137 3.73 -6.41 -5.70
C TYR A 137 3.29 -5.86 -4.33
N VAL A 138 3.73 -4.66 -3.98
CA VAL A 138 3.30 -3.95 -2.75
C VAL A 138 1.80 -3.75 -2.73
N TYR A 139 1.21 -3.33 -3.86
CA TYR A 139 -0.24 -3.20 -3.98
C TYR A 139 -0.95 -4.51 -3.66
N ASP A 140 -0.50 -5.62 -4.24
CA ASP A 140 -1.11 -6.94 -4.03
C ASP A 140 -0.90 -7.45 -2.59
N LEU A 141 0.25 -7.18 -1.95
CA LEU A 141 0.47 -7.49 -0.52
C LEU A 141 -0.52 -6.74 0.37
N LEU A 142 -0.67 -5.43 0.16
CA LEU A 142 -1.61 -4.60 0.92
C LEU A 142 -3.06 -5.07 0.71
N ARG A 143 -3.42 -5.42 -0.53
CA ARG A 143 -4.74 -5.96 -0.87
C ARG A 143 -5.00 -7.34 -0.25
N GLN A 144 -3.98 -8.18 -0.13
CA GLN A 144 -4.06 -9.47 0.57
C GLN A 144 -4.14 -9.31 2.10
N GLY A 145 -4.06 -8.09 2.59
CA GLY A 145 -4.23 -7.73 3.98
C GLY A 145 -2.94 -7.76 4.81
N VAL A 146 -1.78 -7.76 4.15
CA VAL A 146 -0.51 -7.60 4.85
C VAL A 146 -0.45 -6.20 5.47
N PRO A 147 -0.12 -6.07 6.78
CA PRO A 147 -0.07 -4.77 7.44
C PRO A 147 0.90 -3.81 6.76
N ARG A 148 0.49 -2.53 6.61
CA ARG A 148 1.28 -1.50 5.92
C ARG A 148 2.69 -1.37 6.48
N GLN A 149 2.84 -1.44 7.80
CA GLN A 149 4.15 -1.38 8.47
C GLN A 149 5.07 -2.56 8.08
N SER A 150 4.52 -3.76 7.92
CA SER A 150 5.28 -4.93 7.49
C SER A 150 5.73 -4.79 6.02
N VAL A 151 4.87 -4.23 5.16
CA VAL A 151 5.24 -3.94 3.77
C VAL A 151 6.28 -2.84 3.70
N LEU A 152 6.20 -1.81 4.55
CA LEU A 152 7.21 -0.75 4.65
C LEU A 152 8.56 -1.30 5.09
N GLN A 153 8.59 -2.16 6.10
CA GLN A 153 9.81 -2.85 6.54
C GLN A 153 10.44 -3.68 5.43
N LEU A 154 9.62 -4.40 4.63
CA LEU A 154 10.10 -5.12 3.46
C LEU A 154 10.76 -4.16 2.45
N LEU A 155 10.11 -3.04 2.15
CA LEU A 155 10.66 -2.03 1.24
C LEU A 155 11.99 -1.47 1.74
N ASP A 156 12.09 -1.14 3.02
CA ASP A 156 13.32 -0.61 3.60
C ASP A 156 14.46 -1.66 3.54
N ILE A 157 14.18 -2.95 3.75
CA ILE A 157 15.16 -4.03 3.54
C ILE A 157 15.61 -4.11 2.08
N MET A 158 14.66 -4.02 1.13
CA MET A 158 14.98 -4.03 -0.30
C MET A 158 15.82 -2.80 -0.70
N VAL A 159 15.55 -1.64 -0.11
CA VAL A 159 16.33 -0.41 -0.31
C VAL A 159 17.77 -0.59 0.13
N GLU A 160 18.02 -1.15 1.32
CA GLU A 160 19.39 -1.36 1.80
C GLU A 160 20.18 -2.31 0.89
N ARG A 161 19.53 -3.35 0.37
CA ARG A 161 20.12 -4.25 -0.64
C ARG A 161 20.40 -3.53 -1.96
N GLU A 162 19.50 -2.64 -2.41
CA GLU A 162 19.75 -1.81 -3.59
C GLU A 162 20.93 -0.85 -3.39
N LYS A 163 21.02 -0.19 -2.23
CA LYS A 163 22.15 0.69 -1.88
C LYS A 163 23.46 -0.08 -1.93
N GLU A 164 23.52 -1.26 -1.33
CA GLU A 164 24.72 -2.13 -1.38
C GLU A 164 25.08 -2.52 -2.82
N TYR A 165 24.10 -2.94 -3.61
CA TYR A 165 24.31 -3.26 -5.03
C TYR A 165 24.89 -2.05 -5.78
N ARG A 166 24.29 -0.87 -5.64
CA ARG A 166 24.75 0.36 -6.29
C ARG A 166 26.17 0.73 -5.91
N ARG A 167 26.50 0.67 -4.60
CA ARG A 167 27.88 0.90 -4.11
C ARG A 167 28.87 -0.07 -4.75
N SER A 168 28.54 -1.35 -4.81
CA SER A 168 29.40 -2.38 -5.40
C SER A 168 29.65 -2.18 -6.91
N ARG A 169 28.73 -1.47 -7.60
CA ARG A 169 28.77 -1.17 -9.03
C ARG A 169 29.22 0.25 -9.36
N GLY A 170 29.58 1.06 -8.35
CA GLY A 170 29.95 2.47 -8.53
C GLY A 170 28.80 3.35 -9.04
N MET A 171 27.55 2.96 -8.78
CA MET A 171 26.36 3.73 -9.16
C MET A 171 26.00 4.76 -8.08
N LYS A 172 25.42 5.90 -8.48
CA LYS A 172 24.94 6.92 -7.55
C LYS A 172 23.75 6.38 -6.73
N GLU A 173 23.77 6.63 -5.42
CA GLU A 173 22.63 6.37 -4.54
C GLU A 173 21.47 7.34 -4.83
N LEU A 174 20.23 6.85 -4.70
CA LEU A 174 19.02 7.64 -4.87
C LEU A 174 18.46 8.09 -3.52
N VAL A 175 19.16 9.01 -2.86
CA VAL A 175 18.71 9.59 -1.58
C VAL A 175 17.69 10.69 -1.87
N ARG A 176 16.66 10.86 -1.01
CA ARG A 176 15.75 12.00 -1.12
C ARG A 176 16.51 13.29 -0.81
N GLU A 177 16.46 14.25 -1.73
CA GLU A 177 16.93 15.61 -1.47
C GLU A 177 15.83 16.32 -0.64
N TYR A 178 16.16 16.78 0.57
CA TYR A 178 15.27 17.55 1.44
C TYR A 178 15.44 19.06 1.23
#